data_AF-A0A239GP09-F1
#
_entry.id   AF-A0A239GP09-F1
#
_cell.length_a   1.000
_cell.length_b   1.000
_cell.length_c   1.000
_cell.angle_alpha   90.00
_cell.angle_beta   90.00
_cell.angle_gamma   90.00
#
_symmetry.space_group_name_H-M   'P 1'
#
loop_
_entity.id
_entity.type
_entity.pdbx_description
1 polymer ?
#
loop_
_entity_poly.entity_id
_entity_poly.type
_entity_poly.pdbx_seq_one_letter_code
_entity_poly.pdbx_strand_id
1 'polypeptide(L)' 'MSSSADRILQGLQEALAHAKGEDVPGLVVHVPETVDVAAVRRQKGLSQDTAPDRIGVSSATLRD' A
#
# COMPACT_ATOMS: atom_id res chain seq x y z
N MET A 1 -11.49 -30.72 8.67
CA MET A 1 -11.81 -29.27 8.51
C MET A 1 -10.94 -28.51 9.50
N SER A 2 -10.23 -27.46 9.10
CA SER A 2 -9.52 -26.62 10.08
C SER A 2 -10.51 -25.69 10.76
N SER A 3 -10.26 -25.37 12.03
CA SER A 3 -11.09 -24.44 12.77
C SER A 3 -10.84 -23.00 12.31
N SER A 4 -11.74 -22.08 12.68
CA SER A 4 -11.51 -20.65 12.48
C SER A 4 -10.28 -20.14 13.24
N ALA A 5 -9.98 -20.73 14.40
CA ALA A 5 -8.79 -20.38 15.18
C ALA A 5 -7.49 -20.73 14.43
N ASP A 6 -7.44 -21.90 13.78
CA ASP A 6 -6.26 -22.35 13.03
C ASP A 6 -5.96 -21.41 11.85
N ARG A 7 -7.01 -20.95 11.15
CA ARG A 7 -6.86 -20.00 10.03
C ARG A 7 -6.39 -18.63 10.49
N ILE A 8 -6.87 -18.15 11.64
CA ILE A 8 -6.42 -16.89 12.22
C ILE A 8 -4.95 -17.00 12.63
N LEU A 9 -4.57 -18.09 13.30
CA LEU A 9 -3.19 -18.32 13.72
C LEU A 9 -2.25 -18.36 12.51
N GLN A 10 -2.64 -19.07 11.45
CA GLN A 10 -1.89 -19.13 10.21
C GLN A 10 -1.68 -17.73 9.60
N GLY A 11 -2.74 -16.93 9.44
CA GLY A 11 -2.63 -15.59 8.88
C GLY A 11 -1.75 -14.65 9.73
N LEU A 12 -1.77 -14.80 11.06
CA LEU A 12 -0.89 -14.04 11.96
C LEU A 12 0.58 -14.44 11.80
N GLN A 13 0.86 -15.72 11.59
CA GLN A 13 2.22 -16.21 11.32
C GLN A 13 2.74 -15.69 9.97
N GLU A 14 1.91 -15.73 8.93
CA GLU A 14 2.22 -15.18 7.60
C GLU A 14 2.49 -13.66 7.68
N ALA A 15 1.67 -12.91 8.42
CA ALA A 15 1.89 -11.48 8.64
C ALA A 15 3.21 -11.18 9.37
N LEU A 16 3.57 -12.00 10.36
CA LEU A 16 4.83 -11.86 11.10
C LEU A 16 6.04 -12.18 10.24
N ALA A 17 5.97 -13.21 9.40
CA ALA A 17 7.01 -13.55 8.43
C ALA A 17 7.22 -12.38 7.44
N HIS A 18 6.13 -11.86 6.86
CA HIS A 18 6.21 -10.70 5.96
C HIS A 18 6.85 -9.48 6.63
N ALA A 19 6.47 -9.16 7.87
CA ALA A 19 7.03 -8.03 8.62
C ALA A 19 8.53 -8.17 8.90
N LYS A 20 9.06 -9.40 8.96
CA LYS A 20 10.50 -9.68 9.09
C LYS A 20 11.24 -9.65 7.76
N GLY A 21 10.54 -9.47 6.64
CA GLY A 21 11.11 -9.58 5.30
C GLY A 21 11.33 -11.02 4.85
N GLU A 22 10.67 -11.99 5.47
CA GLU A 22 10.66 -13.39 5.03
C GLU A 22 9.64 -13.58 3.89
N ASP A 23 9.92 -14.54 3.00
CA ASP A 23 9.02 -14.86 1.90
C ASP A 23 7.77 -15.59 2.40
N VAL A 24 6.59 -15.07 2.03
CA VAL A 24 5.29 -15.69 2.31
C VAL A 24 4.72 -16.26 1.02
N PRO A 25 4.42 -17.58 0.94
CA PRO A 25 3.90 -18.19 -0.28
C PRO A 25 2.64 -17.50 -0.81
N GLY A 26 2.66 -17.09 -2.08
CA GLY A 26 1.54 -16.41 -2.74
C GLY A 26 1.41 -14.92 -2.42
N LEU A 27 2.25 -14.36 -1.54
CA LEU A 27 2.34 -12.93 -1.31
C LEU A 27 3.19 -12.28 -2.42
N VAL A 28 2.64 -11.24 -3.04
CA VAL A 28 3.35 -10.43 -4.04
C VAL A 28 3.37 -8.98 -3.59
N VAL A 29 4.57 -8.45 -3.39
CA VAL A 29 4.74 -7.03 -3.04
C VAL A 29 4.95 -6.23 -4.31
N HIS A 30 4.07 -5.25 -4.55
CA HIS A 30 4.22 -4.30 -5.66
C HIS A 30 4.77 -2.98 -5.14
N VAL A 31 6.09 -2.83 -5.22
CA VAL A 31 6.75 -1.56 -4.92
C VAL A 31 6.90 -0.78 -6.23
N PRO A 32 6.22 0.36 -6.41
CA PRO A 32 6.47 1.21 -7.57
C PRO A 32 7.88 1.80 -7.50
N GLU A 33 8.44 2.15 -8.66
CA GLU A 33 9.63 2.99 -8.70
C GLU A 33 9.39 4.30 -7.93
N THR A 34 10.47 4.98 -7.55
CA THR A 34 10.36 6.28 -6.89
C THR A 34 9.70 7.28 -7.85
N VAL A 35 8.41 7.57 -7.63
CA VAL A 35 7.63 8.50 -8.47
C VAL A 35 7.65 9.90 -7.83
N ASP A 36 8.07 10.90 -8.60
CA ASP A 36 7.84 12.31 -8.25
C ASP A 36 6.37 12.66 -8.48
N VAL A 37 5.58 12.50 -7.41
CA VAL A 37 4.15 12.81 -7.42
C VAL A 37 3.87 14.28 -7.74
N ALA A 38 4.78 15.20 -7.38
CA ALA A 38 4.61 16.63 -7.65
C ALA A 38 4.85 16.96 -9.14
N ALA A 39 5.80 16.31 -9.80
CA ALA A 39 6.00 16.43 -11.24
C ALA A 39 4.80 15.86 -12.01
N VAL A 40 4.33 14.65 -11.65
CA VAL A 40 3.16 14.03 -12.29
C VAL A 40 1.91 14.90 -12.12
N ARG A 41 1.69 15.45 -10.92
CA ARG A 41 0.57 16.35 -10.62
C ARG A 41 0.60 17.61 -11.51
N ARG A 42 1.77 18.24 -11.64
CA ARG A 42 1.98 19.42 -12.49
C ARG A 42 1.76 19.10 -13.96
N GLN A 43 2.27 17.97 -14.45
CA GLN A 43 2.08 17.53 -15.82
C GLN A 43 0.59 17.30 -16.15
N LYS A 44 -0.20 16.85 -15.17
CA LYS A 44 -1.64 16.63 -15.30
C LYS A 44 -2.49 17.88 -15.01
N GLY A 45 -1.87 19.05 -14.79
CA GLY A 45 -2.59 20.30 -14.52
C GLY A 45 -3.39 20.30 -13.22
N LEU A 46 -2.98 19.48 -12.24
CA LEU A 46 -3.65 19.36 -10.96
C LEU A 46 -3.03 20.30 -9.92
N SER A 47 -3.86 20.98 -9.14
CA SER A 47 -3.37 21.70 -7.97
C SER A 47 -3.14 20.74 -6.80
N GLN A 48 -2.32 21.15 -5.83
CA GLN A 48 -2.08 20.37 -4.62
C GLN A 48 -3.36 20.04 -3.85
N ASP A 49 -4.34 20.94 -3.88
CA ASP A 49 -5.59 20.79 -3.15
C ASP A 49 -6.62 19.92 -3.88
N THR A 50 -6.56 19.83 -5.21
CA THR A 50 -7.53 19.07 -6.04
C THR A 50 -7.05 17.68 -6.45
N ALA A 51 -5.74 17.43 -6.41
CA ALA A 51 -5.18 16.11 -6.72
C ALA A 51 -5.66 14.99 -5.78
N PRO A 52 -5.73 15.18 -4.44
CA PRO A 52 -6.18 14.13 -3.52
C PRO A 52 -7.60 13.65 -3.85
N ASP A 53 -8.52 14.60 -4.10
CA ASP A 53 -9.91 14.31 -4.43
C ASP A 53 -10.03 13.50 -5.73
N ARG A 54 -9.18 13.78 -6.72
CA ARG A 54 -9.20 13.07 -8.01
C ARG A 54 -8.75 11.61 -7.92
N ILE A 55 -7.91 11.27 -6.95
CA ILE A 55 -7.38 9.92 -6.79
C ILE A 55 -7.95 9.20 -5.56
N GLY A 56 -8.84 9.86 -4.81
CA GLY A 56 -9.52 9.29 -3.65
C GLY A 56 -8.64 9.11 -2.42
N VAL A 57 -7.66 10.00 -2.20
CA VAL A 57 -6.80 9.98 -1.00
C VAL A 57 -6.96 11.27 -0.20
N SER A 58 -6.51 11.24 1.06
CA SER A 58 -6.53 12.44 1.91
C SER A 58 -5.49 13.46 1.45
N SER A 59 -5.72 14.75 1.72
CA SER A 59 -4.72 15.78 1.42
C SER A 59 -3.41 15.56 2.20
N ALA A 60 -3.45 14.94 3.37
CA ALA A 60 -2.25 14.60 4.14
C ALA A 60 -1.38 13.57 3.41
N THR A 61 -1.98 12.63 2.67
CA THR A 61 -1.28 11.57 1.93
C THR A 61 -0.41 12.09 0.78
N LEU A 62 -0.68 13.29 0.26
CA LEU A 62 0.08 13.91 -0.84
C LEU A 62 0.93 15.13 -0.42
N ARG A 63 1.07 15.37 0.89
CA ARG A 63 1.84 16.51 1.43
C ARG A 63 3.31 16.18 1.73
N ASP A 64 3.67 14.90 1.66
CA ASP A 64 5.05 14.39 1.73
C ASP A 64 5.72 14.44 0.35
#